data_AF-A0A962MF00-F1
#
_entry.id   AF-A0A962MF00-F1
#
_cell.length_a   1.000
_cell.length_b   1.000
_cell.length_c   1.000
_cell.angle_alpha   90.00
_cell.angle_beta   90.00
_cell.angle_gamma   90.00
#
_symmetry.space_group_name_H-M   'P 1'
#
loop_
_entity.id
_entity.type
_entity.pdbx_description
1 polymer ?
#
loop_
_entity_poly.entity_id
_entity_poly.type
_entity_poly.pdbx_seq_one_letter_code
_entity_poly.pdbx_strand_id
1 'polypeptide(L)'
;MAKEGDLKIWHVPQIPGEPFEVPVSSPEEGAKLLDVLADYDAFQYKHNIKPDYCNASGLAVFEGGEWIDWEHPETGMDLDEYIESTQESDNG
;
A
#
# COMPACT_ATOMS: atom_id res chain seq x y z
N MET A 1 3.47 -8.93 -18.61
CA MET A 1 2.05 -9.11 -18.25
C MET A 1 2.02 -9.56 -16.81
N ALA A 2 1.06 -9.06 -16.04
CA ALA A 2 0.85 -9.52 -14.67
C ALA A 2 0.51 -11.02 -14.66
N LYS A 3 0.84 -11.69 -13.57
CA LYS A 3 0.56 -13.09 -13.30
C LYS A 3 -0.18 -13.21 -11.97
N GLU A 4 -0.90 -14.30 -11.81
CA GLU A 4 -1.60 -14.61 -10.57
C GLU A 4 -0.66 -14.49 -9.36
N GLY A 5 -1.07 -13.71 -8.37
CA GLY A 5 -0.30 -13.44 -7.16
C GLY A 5 0.80 -12.38 -7.30
N ASP A 6 0.98 -11.74 -8.47
CA ASP A 6 1.83 -10.56 -8.57
C ASP A 6 1.28 -9.46 -7.63
N LEU A 7 2.18 -8.74 -6.96
CA LEU A 7 1.85 -7.67 -6.03
C LEU A 7 2.34 -6.31 -6.56
N LYS A 8 1.59 -5.25 -6.26
CA LYS A 8 2.02 -3.87 -6.47
C LYS A 8 1.38 -2.94 -5.45
N ILE A 9 2.05 -1.85 -5.10
CA ILE A 9 1.37 -0.73 -4.46
C ILE A 9 0.72 0.15 -5.53
N TRP A 10 -0.32 0.85 -5.13
CA TRP A 10 -0.86 1.99 -5.85
C TRP A 10 -0.97 3.17 -4.88
N HIS A 11 -0.63 4.37 -5.36
CA HIS A 11 -0.69 5.59 -4.56
C HIS A 11 -1.13 6.76 -5.42
N VAL A 12 -2.27 7.34 -5.09
CA VAL A 12 -2.76 8.59 -5.69
C VAL A 12 -2.45 9.71 -4.70
N PRO A 13 -1.45 10.56 -4.96
CA PRO A 13 -1.08 11.60 -4.02
C PRO A 13 -2.19 12.65 -3.85
N GLN A 14 -2.96 12.95 -4.90
CA GLN A 14 -4.07 13.92 -4.85
C GLN A 14 -5.25 13.40 -5.65
N ILE A 15 -6.39 13.21 -4.98
CA ILE A 15 -7.63 12.73 -5.60
C ILE A 15 -8.43 13.91 -6.21
N PRO A 16 -8.96 13.77 -7.44
CA PRO A 16 -8.75 12.67 -8.38
C PRO A 16 -7.38 12.76 -9.08
N GLY A 17 -6.76 11.62 -9.37
CA GLY A 17 -5.45 11.56 -10.03
C GLY A 17 -5.11 10.16 -10.55
N GLU A 18 -4.06 10.08 -11.38
CA GLU A 18 -3.49 8.81 -11.84
C GLU A 18 -2.70 8.15 -10.70
N PRO A 19 -2.88 6.84 -10.44
CA PRO A 19 -2.11 6.15 -9.42
C PRO A 19 -0.65 6.00 -9.86
N PHE A 20 0.27 6.31 -8.94
CA PHE A 20 1.64 5.86 -9.01
C PHE A 20 1.71 4.40 -8.56
N GLU A 21 2.20 3.51 -9.41
CA GLU A 21 2.21 2.07 -9.17
C GLU A 21 3.63 1.52 -9.15
N VAL A 22 3.94 0.66 -8.16
CA VAL A 22 5.26 0.03 -8.03
C VAL A 22 5.08 -1.46 -7.72
N PRO A 23 5.61 -2.37 -8.54
CA PRO A 23 5.62 -3.80 -8.22
C PRO A 23 6.41 -4.07 -6.93
N VAL A 24 5.91 -4.98 -6.10
CA VAL A 24 6.57 -5.40 -4.86
C VAL A 24 6.63 -6.92 -4.79
N SER A 25 7.55 -7.44 -3.99
CA SER A 25 7.78 -8.88 -3.83
C SER A 25 7.07 -9.50 -2.64
N SER A 26 6.61 -8.69 -1.67
CA SER A 26 5.89 -9.16 -0.50
C SER A 26 4.96 -8.09 0.09
N PRO A 27 3.97 -8.47 0.92
CA PRO A 27 3.14 -7.52 1.66
C PRO A 27 3.95 -6.58 2.55
N GLU A 28 5.02 -7.05 3.19
CA GLU A 28 5.88 -6.25 4.07
C GLU A 28 6.66 -5.20 3.29
N GLU A 29 7.15 -5.52 2.09
CA GLU A 29 7.76 -4.53 1.19
C GLU A 29 6.74 -3.47 0.78
N GLY A 30 5.51 -3.91 0.44
CA GLY A 30 4.39 -3.04 0.12
C GLY A 30 4.06 -2.07 1.24
N ALA A 31 3.82 -2.59 2.45
CA ALA A 31 3.56 -1.80 3.65
C ALA A 31 4.68 -0.80 3.91
N LYS A 32 5.95 -1.23 3.80
CA LYS A 32 7.09 -0.33 4.01
C LYS A 32 7.14 0.82 3.01
N LEU A 33 6.80 0.58 1.74
CA LEU A 33 6.75 1.63 0.73
C LEU A 33 5.57 2.58 0.95
N LEU A 34 4.41 2.05 1.36
CA LEU A 34 3.23 2.85 1.69
C LEU A 34 3.51 3.79 2.88
N ASP A 35 4.15 3.30 3.94
CA ASP A 35 4.61 4.11 5.07
C ASP A 35 5.52 5.26 4.62
N VAL A 36 6.50 4.96 3.76
CA VAL A 36 7.44 5.96 3.24
C VAL A 36 6.72 7.02 2.41
N LEU A 37 5.71 6.64 1.62
CA LEU A 37 4.91 7.59 0.84
C LEU A 37 4.02 8.46 1.73
N ALA A 38 3.41 7.87 2.77
CA ALA A 38 2.63 8.61 3.76
C ALA A 38 3.51 9.63 4.51
N ASP A 39 4.71 9.24 4.95
CA ASP A 39 5.69 10.13 5.58
C ASP A 39 6.13 11.25 4.61
N TYR A 40 6.32 10.92 3.34
CA TYR A 40 6.71 11.88 2.31
C TYR A 40 5.61 12.92 2.05
N ASP A 41 4.35 12.49 1.93
CA ASP A 41 3.24 13.43 1.78
C ASP A 41 3.05 14.31 3.02
N ALA A 42 3.19 13.73 4.23
CA ALA A 42 3.14 14.48 5.47
C ALA A 42 4.25 15.55 5.54
N PHE A 43 5.46 15.19 5.06
CA PHE A 43 6.55 16.15 4.89
C PHE A 43 6.18 17.28 3.92
N GLN A 44 5.63 16.96 2.75
CA GLN A 44 5.22 17.98 1.77
C GLN A 44 4.17 18.94 2.33
N TYR A 45 3.18 18.41 3.06
CA TYR A 45 2.15 19.22 3.71
C TYR A 45 2.75 20.15 4.77
N LYS A 46 3.55 19.59 5.69
CA LYS A 46 4.19 20.37 6.78
C LYS A 46 5.07 21.50 6.25
N HIS A 47 5.69 21.31 5.09
CA HIS A 47 6.58 22.28 4.46
C HIS A 47 5.88 23.19 3.44
N ASN A 48 4.54 23.16 3.34
CA ASN A 48 3.75 23.93 2.37
C ASN A 48 4.21 23.73 0.91
N ILE A 49 4.74 22.55 0.59
CA ILE A 49 5.07 22.16 -0.79
C ILE A 49 3.78 21.83 -1.54
N LYS A 50 2.83 21.19 -0.84
CA LYS A 50 1.52 20.83 -1.37
C LYS A 50 0.41 21.41 -0.47
N PRO A 51 -0.53 22.19 -1.04
CA PRO A 51 -1.50 22.96 -0.26
C PRO A 51 -2.67 22.14 0.28
N ASP A 52 -2.96 20.98 -0.31
CA ASP A 52 -4.08 20.11 0.05
C ASP A 52 -3.64 18.63 0.12
N TYR A 53 -4.15 17.90 1.11
CA TYR A 53 -3.89 16.48 1.31
C TYR A 53 -5.20 15.70 1.20
N CYS A 54 -5.33 14.97 0.09
CA CYS A 54 -6.34 13.94 -0.11
C CYS A 54 -5.69 12.85 -0.94
N ASN A 55 -4.80 12.07 -0.31
CA ASN A 55 -4.19 10.92 -0.93
C ASN A 55 -5.02 9.66 -0.67
N ALA A 56 -4.77 8.64 -1.48
CA ALA A 56 -5.28 7.30 -1.27
C ALA A 56 -4.23 6.31 -1.76
N SER A 57 -4.04 5.20 -1.06
CA SER A 57 -3.08 4.18 -1.43
C SER A 57 -3.43 2.83 -0.85
N GLY A 58 -2.86 1.78 -1.44
CA GLY A 58 -3.04 0.42 -0.97
C GLY A 58 -2.09 -0.56 -1.65
N LEU A 59 -2.13 -1.81 -1.19
CA LEU A 59 -1.49 -2.94 -1.84
C LEU A 59 -2.53 -3.67 -2.68
N ALA A 60 -2.17 -3.98 -3.92
CA ALA A 60 -3.01 -4.74 -4.83
C ALA A 60 -2.35 -6.07 -5.19
N VAL A 61 -3.19 -7.08 -5.40
CA VAL A 61 -2.82 -8.40 -5.92
C VAL A 61 -3.49 -8.64 -7.26
N PHE A 62 -2.79 -9.30 -8.16
CA PHE A 62 -3.40 -9.75 -9.41
C PHE A 62 -4.07 -11.12 -9.20
N GLU A 63 -5.40 -11.12 -9.23
CA GLU A 63 -6.23 -12.31 -9.08
C GLU A 63 -7.34 -12.30 -10.12
N GLY A 64 -7.63 -13.47 -10.73
CA GLY A 64 -8.76 -13.60 -11.65
C GLY A 64 -8.68 -12.75 -12.92
N GLY A 65 -7.51 -12.20 -13.26
CA GLY A 65 -7.30 -11.34 -14.41
C GLY A 65 -7.43 -9.83 -14.14
N GLU A 66 -7.63 -9.44 -12.89
CA GLU A 66 -7.73 -8.05 -12.46
C GLU A 66 -6.84 -7.75 -11.24
N TRP A 67 -6.55 -6.47 -11.02
CA TRP A 67 -5.89 -6.02 -9.80
C TRP A 67 -6.97 -5.68 -8.77
N ILE A 68 -6.93 -6.35 -7.63
CA ILE A 68 -7.84 -6.12 -6.49
C ILE A 68 -7.04 -5.74 -5.26
N ASP A 69 -7.69 -5.17 -4.26
CA ASP A 69 -7.05 -4.90 -2.97
C ASP A 69 -6.58 -6.22 -2.34
N TRP A 70 -5.38 -6.20 -1.79
CA TRP A 70 -4.78 -7.38 -1.16
C TRP A 70 -5.43 -7.65 0.20
N GLU A 71 -5.79 -8.90 0.43
CA GLU A 71 -6.17 -9.44 1.73
C GLU A 71 -5.34 -10.71 1.99
N HIS A 72 -5.04 -11.00 3.25
CA HIS A 72 -4.30 -12.20 3.62
C HIS A 72 -5.13 -13.45 3.29
N PRO A 73 -4.60 -14.40 2.49
CA PRO A 73 -5.40 -15.45 1.87
C PRO A 73 -6.03 -16.45 2.85
N GLU A 74 -5.46 -16.59 4.05
CA GLU A 74 -5.97 -17.55 5.06
C GLU A 74 -6.89 -16.90 6.09
N THR A 75 -6.66 -15.62 6.41
CA THR A 75 -7.33 -14.93 7.53
C THR A 75 -8.33 -13.90 7.06
N GLY A 76 -8.23 -13.43 5.80
CA GLY A 76 -9.01 -12.32 5.28
C GLY A 76 -8.64 -10.98 5.90
N MET A 77 -7.49 -10.88 6.57
CA MET A 77 -7.00 -9.62 7.13
C MET A 77 -6.57 -8.68 6.02
N ASP A 78 -6.87 -7.40 6.16
CA ASP A 78 -6.27 -6.40 5.28
C ASP A 78 -4.75 -6.25 5.55
N LEU A 79 -4.09 -5.40 4.76
CA LEU A 79 -2.65 -5.19 4.91
C LEU A 79 -2.26 -4.70 6.30
N ASP A 80 -2.99 -3.73 6.85
CA ASP A 80 -2.63 -3.09 8.11
C ASP A 80 -2.83 -4.09 9.26
N GLU A 81 -3.97 -4.80 9.29
CA GLU A 81 -4.26 -5.87 10.25
C GLU A 81 -3.21 -6.99 10.20
N TYR A 82 -2.81 -7.39 8.98
CA TYR A 82 -1.78 -8.41 8.79
C TYR A 82 -0.44 -7.96 9.39
N ILE A 83 0.04 -6.77 9.02
CA ILE A 83 1.33 -6.26 9.49
C ILE A 83 1.35 -6.09 11.01
N GLU A 84 0.28 -5.57 11.61
CA GLU A 84 0.15 -5.46 13.07
C GLU A 84 0.27 -6.83 13.75
N SER A 85 -0.40 -7.86 13.22
CA SER A 85 -0.35 -9.22 13.78
C SER A 85 1.05 -9.86 13.72
N THR A 86 1.85 -9.52 12.70
CA THR A 86 3.24 -10.00 12.59
C THR A 86 4.16 -9.36 13.63
N GLN A 87 3.94 -8.08 13.96
CA GLN A 87 4.77 -7.34 14.93
C GLN A 87 4.47 -7.73 16.39
N GLU A 88 3.24 -8.15 16.70
CA GLU A 88 2.90 -8.68 18.04
C GLU A 88 3.55 -10.03 18.31
N SER A 89 3.73 -10.86 17.28
CA SER A 89 4.33 -12.19 17.36
C SER A 89 5.84 -12.15 17.65
N ASP A 90 6.53 -11.08 17.26
CA ASP A 90 7.97 -10.89 17.47
C ASP A 90 8.33 -10.33 18.86
N ASN A 91 7.32 -9.87 19.63
CA ASN A 91 7.50 -9.32 20.98
C ASN A 91 7.21 -10.33 22.11
N GLY A 92 7.06 -11.63 21.78
CA GLY A 92 6.72 -12.73 22.69
C GLY A 92 7.89 -13.60 23.14
#